data_AF-A0A2D0N4X9-F1
#
_entry.id   AF-A0A2D0N4X9-F1
#
_cell.length_a   1.000
_cell.length_b   1.000
_cell.length_c   1.000
_cell.angle_alpha   90.00
_cell.angle_beta   90.00
_cell.angle_gamma   90.00
#
_symmetry.space_group_name_H-M   'P 1'
#
loop_
_entity.id
_entity.type
_entity.pdbx_description
1 polymer ?
#
loop_
_entity_poly.entity_id
_entity_poly.type
_entity_poly.pdbx_seq_one_letter_code
_entity_poly.pdbx_strand_id
1 'polypeptide(L)'
;MPQTYERERVMLICWKWRDFELKQRIVSNALLKEKPYKKVLKDIEAFRDILFDEFTVCDELPDETTPAVVPRAVIVRTYVTHELNNLECKSYAYIKALIDLYKTDGNDLYVFLHRRDHFGDQEVGDILTQTAADKCFLIGEGRDQIYYRDFRNQGLLGDNGKFYRSPINPNKPPVTVANHKTKKVFQPHFDKIWEYYHHEFHTKIFELKEDLLVYFYKMYPDDKPWDSDRMKAELEEDECLRLRLASFIDHDTYQLSNDEINRLKAFGIQVEKSYEFDDCRKNLVENYHLGAEYERIANFLTHLFFTGSNGNEGSVNTVLREIVAGFSQLLESIKQQESDSISTGS
;
A
#
# COMPACT_ATOMS: atom_id res chain seq x y z
N MET A 1 -31.28 -13.75 -13.64
CA MET A 1 -30.41 -12.64 -13.23
C MET A 1 -29.05 -12.89 -13.89
N PRO A 2 -28.41 -11.90 -14.53
CA PRO A 2 -27.05 -12.08 -15.03
C PRO A 2 -26.16 -12.36 -13.82
N GLN A 3 -25.34 -13.42 -13.88
CA GLN A 3 -24.27 -13.60 -12.90
C GLN A 3 -23.31 -12.43 -13.10
N THR A 4 -23.23 -11.52 -12.13
CA THR A 4 -22.11 -10.60 -12.01
C THR A 4 -20.89 -11.46 -11.78
N TYR A 5 -20.14 -11.74 -12.83
CA TYR A 5 -18.85 -12.41 -12.69
C TYR A 5 -17.98 -11.46 -11.87
N GLU A 6 -17.56 -11.91 -10.68
CA GLU A 6 -16.58 -11.17 -9.88
C GLU A 6 -15.33 -10.95 -10.76
N ARG A 7 -14.85 -9.70 -10.77
CA ARG A 7 -13.69 -9.27 -11.56
C ARG A 7 -12.46 -10.10 -11.20
N GLU A 8 -11.62 -10.41 -12.18
CA GLU A 8 -10.35 -11.09 -11.89
C GLU A 8 -9.46 -10.19 -11.02
N ARG A 9 -8.68 -10.77 -10.11
CA ARG A 9 -7.86 -10.04 -9.14
C ARG A 9 -6.39 -10.30 -9.39
N VAL A 10 -5.63 -9.25 -9.72
CA VAL A 10 -4.20 -9.33 -10.01
C VAL A 10 -3.40 -8.57 -8.97
N MET A 11 -2.46 -9.25 -8.33
CA MET A 11 -1.49 -8.67 -7.40
C MET A 11 -0.10 -8.68 -8.03
N LEU A 12 0.39 -7.53 -8.48
CA LEU A 12 1.72 -7.36 -9.04
C LEU A 12 2.69 -6.89 -7.96
N ILE A 13 3.64 -7.74 -7.57
CA ILE A 13 4.61 -7.48 -6.51
C ILE A 13 5.99 -7.24 -7.13
N CYS A 14 6.51 -6.02 -6.97
CA CYS A 14 7.73 -5.53 -7.59
C CYS A 14 8.86 -5.35 -6.57
N TRP A 15 9.96 -6.08 -6.77
CA TRP A 15 11.15 -6.05 -5.91
C TRP A 15 12.38 -5.54 -6.68
N LYS A 16 13.37 -4.97 -5.99
CA LYS A 16 14.73 -4.67 -6.45
C LYS A 16 15.76 -5.22 -5.44
N TRP A 17 15.70 -6.50 -5.04
CA TRP A 17 16.71 -7.04 -4.08
C TRP A 17 17.53 -8.27 -4.48
N ARG A 18 18.64 -8.37 -3.73
CA ARG A 18 20.00 -8.86 -4.04
C ARG A 18 20.21 -10.36 -3.80
N ASP A 19 19.28 -11.01 -3.10
CA ASP A 19 19.46 -12.33 -2.45
C ASP A 19 18.64 -13.49 -3.06
N PHE A 20 17.95 -13.27 -4.18
CA PHE A 20 17.48 -14.40 -5.00
C PHE A 20 18.62 -14.96 -5.84
N GLU A 21 18.51 -16.25 -6.17
CA GLU A 21 19.56 -17.06 -6.79
C GLU A 21 20.35 -16.24 -7.82
N LEU A 22 21.65 -16.07 -7.57
CA LEU A 22 22.59 -15.27 -8.37
C LEU A 22 22.37 -15.42 -9.89
N LYS A 23 21.92 -16.59 -10.34
CA LYS A 23 21.52 -16.91 -11.71
C LYS A 23 20.38 -16.03 -12.25
N GLN A 24 19.26 -15.87 -11.55
CA GLN A 24 18.14 -15.03 -12.01
C GLN A 24 18.54 -13.55 -12.08
N ARG A 25 19.38 -13.08 -11.14
CA ARG A 25 19.95 -11.73 -11.20
C ARG A 25 20.86 -11.53 -12.39
N ILE A 26 21.77 -12.48 -12.67
CA ILE A 26 22.68 -12.42 -13.82
C ILE A 26 21.87 -12.38 -15.12
N VAL A 27 20.84 -13.22 -15.24
CA VAL A 27 19.98 -13.28 -16.42
C VAL A 27 19.16 -12.00 -16.58
N SER A 28 18.52 -11.51 -15.52
CA SER A 28 17.74 -10.27 -15.53
C SER A 28 18.62 -9.05 -15.87
N ASN A 29 19.77 -8.91 -15.22
CA ASN A 29 20.74 -7.85 -15.52
C ASN A 29 21.27 -7.93 -16.95
N ALA A 30 21.40 -9.14 -17.53
CA ALA A 30 21.82 -9.30 -18.91
C ALA A 30 20.70 -8.93 -19.90
N LEU A 31 19.45 -9.31 -19.60
CA LEU A 31 18.29 -9.09 -20.44
C LEU A 31 17.78 -7.64 -20.41
N LEU A 32 18.00 -6.92 -19.31
CA LEU A 32 17.59 -5.53 -19.16
C LEU A 32 18.65 -4.52 -19.65
N LYS A 33 19.75 -4.99 -20.27
CA LYS A 33 20.67 -4.16 -21.05
C LYS A 33 20.03 -3.69 -22.36
N GLU A 34 20.49 -2.58 -22.93
CA GLU A 34 19.79 -1.83 -24.01
C GLU A 34 19.27 -2.66 -25.20
N LYS A 35 20.09 -3.57 -25.75
CA LYS A 35 19.70 -4.38 -26.92
C LYS A 35 18.62 -5.42 -26.59
N PRO A 36 18.80 -6.29 -25.58
CA PRO A 36 17.75 -7.26 -25.21
C PRO A 36 16.52 -6.60 -24.57
N TYR A 37 16.65 -5.44 -23.92
CA TYR A 37 15.55 -4.75 -23.25
C TYR A 37 14.39 -4.40 -24.18
N LYS A 38 14.67 -3.89 -25.39
CA LYS A 38 13.61 -3.61 -26.38
C LYS A 38 12.86 -4.86 -26.81
N LYS A 39 13.52 -6.03 -26.81
CA LYS A 39 12.88 -7.32 -27.09
C LYS A 39 11.99 -7.74 -25.92
N VAL A 40 12.44 -7.56 -24.68
CA VAL A 40 11.65 -7.81 -23.47
C VAL A 40 10.35 -7.02 -23.50
N LEU A 41 10.41 -5.70 -23.77
CA LEU A 41 9.20 -4.88 -23.80
C LEU A 41 8.23 -5.25 -24.93
N LYS A 42 8.72 -5.81 -26.04
CA LYS A 42 7.87 -6.20 -27.17
C LYS A 42 7.12 -7.51 -26.94
N ASP A 43 7.70 -8.41 -26.15
CA ASP A 43 7.20 -9.77 -25.93
C ASP A 43 7.54 -10.19 -24.50
N ILE A 44 6.92 -9.50 -23.53
CA ILE A 44 7.22 -9.69 -22.12
C ILE A 44 6.81 -11.09 -21.64
N GLU A 45 5.76 -11.66 -22.23
CA GLU A 45 5.27 -13.00 -21.91
C GLU A 45 6.30 -14.10 -22.22
N ALA A 46 7.10 -13.96 -23.28
CA ALA A 46 8.20 -14.88 -23.57
C ALA A 46 9.30 -14.91 -22.48
N PHE A 47 9.25 -13.98 -21.52
CA PHE A 47 10.16 -13.91 -20.37
C PHE A 47 9.49 -14.29 -19.04
N ARG A 48 8.28 -14.87 -19.09
CA ARG A 48 7.66 -15.56 -17.94
C ARG A 48 8.60 -16.66 -17.42
N ASP A 49 8.65 -16.82 -16.10
CA ASP A 49 9.60 -17.68 -15.35
C ASP A 49 11.09 -17.31 -15.49
N ILE A 50 11.41 -16.24 -16.25
CA ILE A 50 12.75 -15.69 -16.38
C ILE A 50 12.88 -14.38 -15.61
N LEU A 51 11.98 -13.42 -15.88
CA LEU A 51 11.97 -12.07 -15.27
C LEU A 51 10.86 -11.88 -14.23
N PHE A 52 9.81 -12.68 -14.32
CA PHE A 52 8.72 -12.69 -13.36
C PHE A 52 8.12 -14.09 -13.25
N ASP A 53 7.56 -14.38 -12.08
CA ASP A 53 6.80 -15.58 -11.82
C ASP A 53 5.31 -15.23 -11.75
N GLU A 54 4.46 -16.05 -12.36
CA GLU A 54 3.01 -15.97 -12.21
C GLU A 54 2.56 -17.12 -11.29
N PHE A 55 1.72 -16.81 -10.30
CA PHE A 55 1.10 -17.79 -9.42
C PHE A 55 -0.41 -17.69 -9.50
N THR A 56 -1.08 -18.82 -9.74
CA THR A 56 -2.55 -18.90 -9.71
C THR A 56 -3.06 -19.17 -8.31
N VAL A 57 -4.14 -18.53 -7.91
CA VAL A 57 -4.78 -18.76 -6.60
C VAL A 57 -5.71 -19.98 -6.64
N CYS A 58 -5.66 -20.83 -5.60
CA CYS A 58 -6.45 -22.07 -5.49
C CYS A 58 -7.10 -22.27 -4.11
N ASP A 59 -8.26 -22.95 -4.08
CA ASP A 59 -9.11 -23.14 -2.88
C ASP A 59 -8.53 -24.10 -1.86
N GLU A 60 -7.74 -25.07 -2.31
CA GLU A 60 -7.13 -26.09 -1.47
C GLU A 60 -5.63 -25.83 -1.30
N LEU A 61 -5.03 -26.55 -0.35
CA LEU A 61 -3.60 -26.49 -0.14
C LEU A 61 -2.86 -26.72 -1.46
N PRO A 62 -1.83 -25.91 -1.78
CA PRO A 62 -1.23 -25.91 -3.11
C PRO A 62 -0.66 -27.29 -3.53
N ASP A 63 -1.42 -28.06 -4.30
CA ASP A 63 -1.00 -29.34 -4.88
C ASP A 63 -1.04 -29.36 -6.42
N GLU A 64 -0.62 -30.46 -7.04
CA GLU A 64 -0.55 -30.56 -8.51
C GLU A 64 -1.94 -30.58 -9.17
N THR A 65 -2.97 -31.05 -8.48
CA THR A 65 -4.30 -31.38 -9.01
C THR A 65 -5.38 -30.34 -8.76
N THR A 66 -5.21 -29.44 -7.78
CA THR A 66 -6.25 -28.45 -7.44
C THR A 66 -6.48 -27.46 -8.60
N PRO A 67 -7.72 -27.29 -9.10
CA PRO A 67 -8.02 -26.31 -10.13
C PRO A 67 -7.95 -24.87 -9.59
N ALA A 68 -7.88 -23.90 -10.53
CA ALA A 68 -8.03 -22.48 -10.20
C ALA A 68 -9.47 -22.17 -9.75
N VAL A 69 -9.61 -21.13 -8.92
CA VAL A 69 -10.90 -20.73 -8.36
C VAL A 69 -11.51 -19.57 -9.16
N VAL A 70 -12.83 -19.40 -9.02
CA VAL A 70 -13.58 -18.28 -9.59
C VAL A 70 -14.07 -17.39 -8.43
N PRO A 71 -13.82 -16.07 -8.45
CA PRO A 71 -13.10 -15.31 -9.48
C PRO A 71 -11.62 -15.67 -9.52
N ARG A 72 -11.08 -15.64 -10.74
CA ARG A 72 -9.67 -15.92 -10.96
C ARG A 72 -8.85 -14.88 -10.22
N ALA A 73 -7.84 -15.32 -9.50
CA ALA A 73 -6.86 -14.44 -8.89
C ALA A 73 -5.44 -14.92 -9.21
N VAL A 74 -4.56 -13.96 -9.44
CA VAL A 74 -3.18 -14.18 -9.87
C VAL A 74 -2.24 -13.29 -9.08
N ILE A 75 -1.12 -13.85 -8.63
CA ILE A 75 -0.01 -13.10 -8.06
C ILE A 75 1.14 -13.12 -9.05
N VAL A 76 1.57 -11.94 -9.48
CA VAL A 76 2.71 -11.74 -10.37
C VAL A 76 3.86 -11.21 -9.52
N ARG A 77 4.95 -11.96 -9.42
CA ARG A 77 6.15 -11.53 -8.69
C ARG A 77 7.24 -11.20 -9.67
N THR A 78 7.75 -9.98 -9.63
CA THR A 78 8.80 -9.53 -10.54
C THR A 78 9.93 -8.81 -9.83
N TYR A 79 11.04 -8.69 -10.56
CA TYR A 79 12.27 -8.07 -10.11
C TYR A 79 12.71 -7.00 -11.09
N VAL A 80 13.08 -5.83 -10.59
CA VAL A 80 13.65 -4.75 -11.38
C VAL A 80 15.01 -4.36 -10.85
N THR A 81 15.90 -3.92 -11.74
CA THR A 81 17.34 -3.80 -11.45
C THR A 81 17.70 -2.35 -11.16
N HIS A 82 18.36 -2.11 -10.03
CA HIS A 82 18.80 -0.76 -9.61
C HIS A 82 20.19 -0.36 -10.15
N GLU A 83 20.92 -1.23 -10.85
CA GLU A 83 22.32 -0.92 -11.20
C GLU A 83 22.42 0.07 -12.37
N LEU A 84 22.92 1.28 -12.04
CA LEU A 84 23.47 2.34 -12.91
C LEU A 84 22.45 3.33 -13.48
N ASN A 85 22.69 4.61 -13.15
CA ASN A 85 22.03 5.90 -13.42
C ASN A 85 21.35 6.16 -14.81
N ASN A 86 21.22 5.15 -15.68
CA ASN A 86 20.49 5.16 -16.96
C ASN A 86 19.45 4.00 -17.06
N LEU A 87 19.14 3.30 -15.96
CA LEU A 87 18.22 2.14 -15.92
C LEU A 87 16.94 2.35 -15.09
N GLU A 88 16.77 3.48 -14.41
CA GLU A 88 15.52 3.81 -13.69
C GLU A 88 14.33 3.88 -14.66
N CYS A 89 14.47 4.60 -15.78
CA CYS A 89 13.46 4.65 -16.84
C CYS A 89 13.12 3.27 -17.42
N LYS A 90 14.05 2.31 -17.35
CA LYS A 90 13.86 0.95 -17.87
C LYS A 90 13.15 0.03 -16.88
N SER A 91 13.40 0.20 -15.58
CA SER A 91 12.63 -0.52 -14.55
C SER A 91 11.17 -0.10 -14.58
N TYR A 92 10.91 1.20 -14.72
CA TYR A 92 9.55 1.72 -14.84
C TYR A 92 8.84 1.25 -16.10
N ALA A 93 9.45 1.39 -17.28
CA ALA A 93 8.83 0.94 -18.53
C ALA A 93 8.62 -0.59 -18.57
N TYR A 94 9.42 -1.36 -17.82
CA TYR A 94 9.19 -2.79 -17.64
C TYR A 94 8.00 -3.09 -16.72
N ILE A 95 7.87 -2.40 -15.59
CA ILE A 95 6.70 -2.53 -14.71
C ILE A 95 5.44 -2.13 -15.47
N LYS A 96 5.49 -1.04 -16.24
CA LYS A 96 4.40 -0.64 -17.12
C LYS A 96 4.02 -1.74 -18.12
N ALA A 97 4.99 -2.37 -18.78
CA ALA A 97 4.70 -3.47 -19.70
C ALA A 97 4.06 -4.69 -19.00
N LEU A 98 4.38 -4.95 -17.73
CA LEU A 98 3.68 -5.96 -16.94
C LEU A 98 2.26 -5.53 -16.61
N ILE A 99 2.05 -4.27 -16.20
CA ILE A 99 0.72 -3.74 -15.95
C ILE A 99 -0.12 -3.83 -17.23
N ASP A 100 0.43 -3.45 -18.39
CA ASP A 100 -0.26 -3.54 -19.67
C ASP A 100 -0.56 -5.00 -20.09
N LEU A 101 0.29 -5.97 -19.71
CA LEU A 101 0.05 -7.39 -19.95
C LEU A 101 -1.14 -7.91 -19.12
N TYR A 102 -1.21 -7.52 -17.85
CA TYR A 102 -2.19 -8.07 -16.92
C TYR A 102 -3.45 -7.23 -16.79
N LYS A 103 -3.42 -5.92 -17.05
CA LYS A 103 -4.60 -5.08 -16.97
C LYS A 103 -5.46 -5.29 -18.20
N THR A 104 -6.64 -5.86 -17.99
CA THR A 104 -7.64 -6.05 -19.04
C THR A 104 -8.99 -5.49 -18.58
N ASP A 105 -9.89 -5.25 -19.53
CA ASP A 105 -11.27 -4.89 -19.21
C ASP A 105 -11.89 -6.03 -18.39
N GLY A 106 -12.17 -5.77 -17.12
CA GLY A 106 -12.80 -6.74 -16.22
C GLY A 106 -11.92 -7.30 -15.10
N ASN A 107 -10.70 -6.79 -14.90
CA ASN A 107 -9.90 -7.13 -13.72
C ASN A 107 -9.44 -5.92 -12.90
N ASP A 108 -9.11 -6.20 -11.65
CA ASP A 108 -8.53 -5.27 -10.69
C ASP A 108 -7.04 -5.62 -10.53
N LEU A 109 -6.15 -4.65 -10.66
CA LEU A 109 -4.71 -4.80 -10.61
C LEU A 109 -4.12 -3.89 -9.55
N TYR A 110 -3.60 -4.49 -8.49
CA TYR A 110 -2.88 -3.80 -7.42
C TYR A 110 -1.39 -4.01 -7.56
N VAL A 111 -0.65 -2.90 -7.56
CA VAL A 111 0.81 -2.89 -7.65
C VAL A 111 1.41 -2.69 -6.27
N PHE A 112 2.38 -3.51 -5.90
CA PHE A 112 3.08 -3.46 -4.63
C PHE A 112 4.56 -3.22 -4.88
N LEU A 113 5.03 -2.01 -4.56
CA LEU A 113 6.41 -1.59 -4.70
C LEU A 113 7.13 -1.74 -3.36
N HIS A 114 8.27 -2.43 -3.35
CA HIS A 114 8.97 -2.71 -2.11
C HIS A 114 9.97 -1.60 -1.71
N ARG A 115 9.89 -1.02 -0.50
CA ARG A 115 10.63 0.20 -0.10
C ARG A 115 12.15 0.06 -0.02
N ARG A 116 12.70 -1.12 0.35
CA ARG A 116 14.16 -1.34 0.43
C ARG A 116 14.88 -1.20 -0.91
N ASP A 117 14.11 -0.95 -1.94
CA ASP A 117 14.48 -1.00 -3.33
C ASP A 117 14.55 0.41 -3.91
N HIS A 118 14.48 1.45 -3.07
CA HIS A 118 14.39 2.83 -3.52
C HIS A 118 13.15 3.06 -4.38
N PHE A 119 12.03 2.41 -4.03
CA PHE A 119 10.72 2.89 -4.45
C PHE A 119 10.22 3.83 -3.35
N GLY A 120 9.77 5.01 -3.76
CA GLY A 120 9.17 6.02 -2.92
C GLY A 120 7.87 6.54 -3.51
N ASP A 121 7.41 7.66 -2.96
CA ASP A 121 6.16 8.30 -3.33
C ASP A 121 6.12 8.77 -4.80
N GLN A 122 7.28 9.16 -5.35
CA GLN A 122 7.41 9.52 -6.76
C GLN A 122 7.05 8.34 -7.67
N GLU A 123 7.59 7.14 -7.45
CA GLU A 123 7.27 5.98 -8.29
C GLU A 123 5.82 5.53 -8.14
N VAL A 124 5.20 5.71 -6.97
CA VAL A 124 3.76 5.48 -6.81
C VAL A 124 2.96 6.42 -7.70
N GLY A 125 3.27 7.72 -7.65
CA GLY A 125 2.62 8.71 -8.51
C GLY A 125 2.82 8.41 -10.00
N ASP A 126 4.04 8.03 -10.40
CA ASP A 126 4.32 7.66 -11.79
C ASP A 126 3.52 6.42 -12.21
N ILE A 127 3.45 5.36 -11.40
CA ILE A 127 2.65 4.16 -11.72
C ILE A 127 1.18 4.54 -11.92
N LEU A 128 0.60 5.31 -10.99
CA LEU A 128 -0.82 5.66 -11.02
C LEU A 128 -1.17 6.59 -12.20
N THR A 129 -0.29 7.51 -12.57
CA THR A 129 -0.57 8.51 -13.61
C THR A 129 -0.31 8.03 -15.03
N GLN A 130 0.62 7.09 -15.25
CA GLN A 130 1.03 6.68 -16.60
C GLN A 130 0.68 5.22 -16.95
N THR A 131 -0.02 4.51 -16.06
CA THR A 131 -0.48 3.14 -16.27
C THR A 131 -1.95 3.00 -15.85
N ALA A 132 -2.55 1.84 -16.11
CA ALA A 132 -3.94 1.54 -15.74
C ALA A 132 -4.04 0.70 -14.45
N ALA A 133 -3.05 0.81 -13.54
CA ALA A 133 -3.11 0.18 -12.22
C ALA A 133 -4.23 0.80 -11.36
N ASP A 134 -5.02 -0.03 -10.68
CA ASP A 134 -6.14 0.46 -9.87
C ASP A 134 -5.70 0.96 -8.49
N LYS A 135 -4.60 0.42 -7.94
CA LYS A 135 -3.97 0.89 -6.70
C LYS A 135 -2.47 0.59 -6.73
N CYS A 136 -1.68 1.42 -6.04
CA CYS A 136 -0.25 1.21 -5.90
C CYS A 136 0.21 1.44 -4.45
N PHE A 137 0.85 0.44 -3.84
CA PHE A 137 1.23 0.43 -2.43
C PHE A 137 2.74 0.39 -2.24
N LEU A 138 3.24 1.03 -1.18
CA LEU A 138 4.63 0.94 -0.77
C LEU A 138 4.79 0.02 0.43
N ILE A 139 5.15 -1.23 0.16
CA ILE A 139 5.37 -2.27 1.17
C ILE A 139 6.85 -2.39 1.53
N GLY A 140 7.20 -2.87 2.70
CA GLY A 140 8.60 -3.07 3.03
C GLY A 140 8.86 -3.35 4.51
N GLU A 141 10.09 -3.79 4.78
CA GLU A 141 10.64 -3.82 6.14
C GLU A 141 9.83 -4.72 7.12
N GLY A 142 8.97 -5.60 6.60
CA GLY A 142 8.20 -6.56 7.38
C GLY A 142 7.11 -5.94 8.26
N ARG A 143 6.70 -4.70 7.97
CA ARG A 143 5.69 -3.97 8.75
C ARG A 143 4.28 -4.10 8.20
N ASP A 144 4.14 -4.53 6.94
CA ASP A 144 2.87 -4.55 6.23
C ASP A 144 2.19 -5.91 6.28
N GLN A 145 0.87 -5.91 6.09
CA GLN A 145 0.04 -7.13 6.18
C GLN A 145 0.40 -8.19 5.14
N ILE A 146 1.01 -7.79 4.02
CA ILE A 146 1.47 -8.76 3.02
C ILE A 146 2.50 -9.74 3.61
N TYR A 147 3.21 -9.36 4.68
CA TYR A 147 4.19 -10.21 5.33
C TYR A 147 3.55 -11.14 6.36
N TYR A 148 4.02 -12.38 6.38
CA TYR A 148 3.59 -13.39 7.33
C TYR A 148 4.18 -13.16 8.71
N ARG A 149 3.32 -13.13 9.73
CA ARG A 149 3.71 -12.91 11.12
C ARG A 149 3.04 -13.89 12.09
N ASP A 150 3.84 -14.38 13.05
CA ASP A 150 3.56 -15.55 13.89
C ASP A 150 2.32 -15.45 14.78
N PHE A 151 1.92 -14.24 15.16
CA PHE A 151 0.78 -14.03 16.04
C PHE A 151 -0.53 -13.84 15.28
N ARG A 152 -0.46 -13.49 13.99
CA ARG A 152 -1.64 -13.38 13.12
C ARG A 152 -1.97 -14.67 12.41
N ASN A 153 -1.00 -15.56 12.24
CA ASN A 153 -1.09 -16.74 11.38
C ASN A 153 -1.51 -16.39 9.93
N GLN A 154 -1.17 -15.19 9.46
CA GLN A 154 -1.72 -14.56 8.26
C GLN A 154 -0.60 -13.81 7.53
N GLY A 155 -0.76 -13.57 6.23
CA GLY A 155 0.27 -12.99 5.35
C GLY A 155 0.53 -13.87 4.12
N LEU A 156 1.13 -13.26 3.09
CA LEU A 156 1.50 -13.95 1.84
C LEU A 156 3.01 -14.22 1.75
N LEU A 157 3.85 -13.30 2.22
CA LEU A 157 5.30 -13.30 2.00
C LEU A 157 6.07 -13.46 3.31
N GLY A 158 7.17 -14.19 3.33
CA GLY A 158 8.17 -14.06 4.39
C GLY A 158 8.95 -12.75 4.26
N ASP A 159 9.72 -12.39 5.29
CA ASP A 159 10.62 -11.21 5.28
C ASP A 159 11.66 -11.24 4.14
N ASN A 160 11.86 -12.40 3.50
CA ASN A 160 12.74 -12.62 2.35
C ASN A 160 12.01 -12.67 1.00
N GLY A 161 10.70 -12.39 0.95
CA GLY A 161 9.91 -12.35 -0.30
C GLY A 161 9.47 -13.67 -0.88
N LYS A 162 9.67 -14.76 -0.14
CA LYS A 162 9.22 -16.08 -0.54
C LYS A 162 7.86 -16.37 0.07
N PHE A 163 7.04 -17.14 -0.63
CA PHE A 163 5.73 -17.62 -0.15
C PHE A 163 5.88 -18.75 0.90
N TYR A 164 6.86 -18.62 1.79
CA TYR A 164 7.10 -19.53 2.89
C TYR A 164 7.69 -18.78 4.09
N ARG A 165 7.45 -19.33 5.27
CA ARG A 165 8.11 -18.92 6.52
C ARG A 165 9.31 -19.83 6.81
N SER A 166 10.46 -19.24 7.09
CA SER A 166 11.47 -19.92 7.92
C SER A 166 11.05 -19.69 9.38
N PRO A 167 10.87 -20.73 10.21
CA PRO A 167 10.33 -20.55 11.55
C PRO A 167 11.25 -19.67 12.40
N ILE A 168 10.75 -18.51 12.87
CA ILE A 168 11.41 -17.70 13.91
C ILE A 168 11.45 -18.48 15.22
N ASN A 169 10.35 -19.19 15.52
CA ASN A 169 10.28 -20.17 16.59
C ASN A 169 10.45 -21.59 15.99
N PRO A 170 11.57 -22.29 16.27
CA PRO A 170 11.84 -23.62 15.72
C PRO A 170 10.80 -24.69 16.10
N ASN A 171 9.95 -24.41 17.10
CA ASN A 171 8.89 -25.32 17.54
C ASN A 171 7.56 -25.16 16.77
N LYS A 172 7.42 -24.15 15.90
CA LYS A 172 6.22 -24.00 15.05
C LYS A 172 6.50 -24.57 13.65
N PRO A 173 5.59 -25.38 13.07
CA PRO A 173 5.77 -25.85 11.71
C PRO A 173 5.81 -24.67 10.71
N PRO A 174 6.54 -24.83 9.58
CA PRO A 174 6.52 -23.83 8.52
C PRO A 174 5.10 -23.74 7.94
N VAL A 175 4.68 -22.52 7.61
CA VAL A 175 3.42 -22.30 6.89
C VAL A 175 3.72 -22.27 5.41
N THR A 176 3.06 -23.17 4.67
CA THR A 176 3.15 -23.25 3.22
C THR A 176 2.01 -22.42 2.63
N VAL A 177 2.35 -21.26 2.09
CA VAL A 177 1.38 -20.34 1.46
C VAL A 177 1.27 -20.61 -0.03
N ALA A 178 2.35 -21.09 -0.66
CA ALA A 178 2.38 -21.45 -2.07
C ALA A 178 3.17 -22.73 -2.33
N ASN A 179 2.90 -23.36 -3.47
CA ASN A 179 3.73 -24.39 -4.05
C ASN A 179 4.47 -23.82 -5.27
N HIS A 180 5.78 -23.66 -5.12
CA HIS A 180 6.64 -23.08 -6.16
C HIS A 180 6.79 -23.96 -7.40
N LYS A 181 6.62 -25.28 -7.28
CA LYS A 181 6.69 -26.22 -8.41
C LYS A 181 5.45 -26.11 -9.28
N THR A 182 4.28 -25.99 -8.65
CA THR A 182 2.98 -25.90 -9.34
C THR A 182 2.54 -24.47 -9.61
N LYS A 183 3.27 -23.47 -9.07
CA LYS A 183 2.95 -22.05 -9.14
C LYS A 183 1.54 -21.73 -8.65
N LYS A 184 1.17 -22.31 -7.49
CA LYS A 184 -0.14 -22.12 -6.87
C LYS A 184 -0.04 -21.48 -5.50
N VAL A 185 -0.95 -20.57 -5.18
CA VAL A 185 -1.05 -19.88 -3.88
C VAL A 185 -2.39 -20.21 -3.23
N PHE A 186 -2.39 -20.44 -1.92
CA PHE A 186 -3.59 -20.78 -1.17
C PHE A 186 -4.52 -19.57 -1.00
N GLN A 187 -5.77 -19.71 -1.44
CA GLN A 187 -6.74 -18.62 -1.52
C GLN A 187 -7.02 -17.89 -0.21
N PRO A 188 -7.19 -18.56 0.95
CA PRO A 188 -7.45 -17.85 2.21
C PRO A 188 -6.36 -16.85 2.60
N HIS A 189 -5.11 -17.08 2.19
CA HIS A 189 -4.05 -16.09 2.39
C HIS A 189 -4.16 -14.93 1.41
N PHE A 190 -4.47 -15.22 0.14
CA PHE A 190 -4.67 -14.19 -0.87
C PHE A 190 -5.85 -13.28 -0.54
N ASP A 191 -7.04 -13.84 -0.32
CA ASP A 191 -8.28 -13.11 -0.06
C ASP A 191 -8.12 -12.14 1.10
N LYS A 192 -7.51 -12.62 2.20
CA LYS A 192 -7.27 -11.78 3.36
C LYS A 192 -6.37 -10.57 3.06
N ILE A 193 -5.29 -10.78 2.31
CA ILE A 193 -4.38 -9.68 1.96
C ILE A 193 -5.06 -8.74 0.98
N TRP A 194 -5.78 -9.30 0.01
CA TRP A 194 -6.59 -8.54 -0.94
C TRP A 194 -7.59 -7.63 -0.21
N GLU A 195 -8.40 -8.17 0.70
CA GLU A 195 -9.39 -7.41 1.48
C GLU A 195 -8.75 -6.32 2.35
N TYR A 196 -7.59 -6.59 2.96
CA TYR A 196 -6.88 -5.56 3.71
C TYR A 196 -6.49 -4.38 2.82
N TYR A 197 -5.81 -4.64 1.70
CA TYR A 197 -5.33 -3.58 0.80
C TYR A 197 -6.47 -2.93 0.02
N HIS A 198 -7.55 -3.66 -0.23
CA HIS A 198 -8.77 -3.11 -0.80
C HIS A 198 -9.34 -1.98 0.08
N HIS A 199 -9.22 -2.06 1.41
CA HIS A 199 -9.74 -1.05 2.34
C HIS A 199 -8.66 -0.29 3.12
N GLU A 200 -7.38 -0.42 2.76
CA GLU A 200 -6.28 0.11 3.59
C GLU A 200 -6.42 1.62 3.80
N PHE A 201 -6.63 2.38 2.73
CA PHE A 201 -6.66 3.85 2.80
C PHE A 201 -7.85 4.36 3.62
N HIS A 202 -9.05 3.81 3.38
CA HIS A 202 -10.23 4.12 4.19
C HIS A 202 -9.98 3.79 5.67
N THR A 203 -9.49 2.59 5.96
CA THR A 203 -9.24 2.13 7.34
C THR A 203 -8.20 3.00 8.03
N LYS A 204 -7.09 3.32 7.36
CA LYS A 204 -5.99 4.11 7.90
C LYS A 204 -6.44 5.54 8.25
N ILE A 205 -7.23 6.18 7.38
CA ILE A 205 -7.80 7.51 7.61
C ILE A 205 -8.83 7.47 8.75
N PHE A 206 -9.70 6.46 8.75
CA PHE A 206 -10.70 6.28 9.79
C PHE A 206 -10.05 6.10 11.17
N GLU A 207 -9.04 5.24 11.27
CA GLU A 207 -8.29 5.01 12.51
C GLU A 207 -7.64 6.30 13.01
N LEU A 208 -6.98 7.07 12.14
CA LEU A 208 -6.42 8.38 12.53
C LEU A 208 -7.49 9.34 13.07
N LYS A 209 -8.65 9.42 12.39
CA LYS A 209 -9.78 10.24 12.83
C LYS A 209 -10.26 9.81 14.22
N GLU A 210 -10.54 8.53 14.42
CA GLU A 210 -11.04 8.03 15.71
C GLU A 210 -10.01 8.24 16.83
N ASP A 211 -8.73 8.00 16.57
CA ASP A 211 -7.67 8.21 17.56
C ASP A 211 -7.56 9.68 17.98
N LEU A 212 -7.64 10.63 17.03
CA LEU A 212 -7.69 12.07 17.34
C LEU A 212 -8.92 12.42 18.19
N LEU A 213 -10.10 11.92 17.83
CA LEU A 213 -11.34 12.23 18.54
C LEU A 213 -11.34 11.65 19.95
N VAL A 214 -10.88 10.41 20.12
CA VAL A 214 -10.75 9.77 21.44
C VAL A 214 -9.74 10.53 22.30
N TYR A 215 -8.62 10.95 21.71
CA TYR A 215 -7.58 11.71 22.40
C TYR A 215 -8.13 13.03 22.96
N PHE A 216 -8.85 13.80 22.13
CA PHE A 216 -9.43 15.09 22.53
C PHE A 216 -10.84 14.98 23.15
N TYR A 217 -11.42 13.77 23.26
CA TYR A 217 -12.79 13.56 23.73
C TYR A 217 -13.06 14.14 25.12
N LYS A 218 -12.06 14.07 26.02
CA LYS A 218 -12.17 14.61 27.38
C LYS A 218 -12.43 16.12 27.42
N MET A 219 -12.25 16.80 26.28
CA MET A 219 -12.48 18.22 26.09
C MET A 219 -13.85 18.51 25.45
N TYR A 220 -14.68 17.50 25.15
CA TYR A 220 -15.95 17.58 24.41
C TYR A 220 -17.20 17.75 25.30
N PRO A 221 -17.18 18.58 26.34
CA PRO A 221 -18.05 19.74 26.16
C PRO A 221 -17.45 21.01 26.78
N ASP A 222 -16.18 21.28 26.50
CA ASP A 222 -15.59 22.57 26.86
C ASP A 222 -16.03 23.61 25.81
N ASP A 223 -16.95 24.50 26.18
CA ASP A 223 -17.34 25.65 25.35
C ASP A 223 -16.25 26.74 25.33
N LYS A 224 -15.11 26.48 25.97
CA LYS A 224 -13.94 27.36 25.90
C LYS A 224 -13.46 27.54 24.46
N PRO A 225 -12.81 28.68 24.18
CA PRO A 225 -12.07 28.87 22.95
C PRO A 225 -11.07 27.73 22.75
N TRP A 226 -10.91 27.31 21.50
CA TRP A 226 -9.81 26.44 21.15
C TRP A 226 -8.47 27.14 21.42
N ASP A 227 -7.54 26.43 22.04
CA ASP A 227 -6.19 26.89 22.35
C ASP A 227 -5.19 25.98 21.63
N SER A 228 -4.77 26.39 20.44
CA SER A 228 -3.94 25.57 19.56
C SER A 228 -2.58 25.27 20.21
N ASP A 229 -2.00 26.19 20.98
CA ASP A 229 -0.71 25.97 21.64
C ASP A 229 -0.82 24.93 22.75
N ARG A 230 -1.91 24.97 23.53
CA ARG A 230 -2.21 23.91 24.49
C ARG A 230 -2.45 22.58 23.78
N MET A 231 -3.24 22.54 22.71
CA MET A 231 -3.55 21.28 22.02
C MET A 231 -2.32 20.65 21.37
N LYS A 232 -1.40 21.47 20.86
CA LYS A 232 -0.08 21.02 20.41
C LYS A 232 0.72 20.41 21.55
N ALA A 233 0.83 21.11 22.67
CA ALA A 233 1.57 20.61 23.83
C ALA A 233 1.00 19.29 24.35
N GLU A 234 -0.33 19.12 24.35
CA GLU A 234 -0.96 17.84 24.69
C GLU A 234 -0.60 16.78 23.64
N LEU A 235 -0.73 17.06 22.34
CA LEU A 235 -0.41 16.11 21.28
C LEU A 235 1.05 15.62 21.30
N GLU A 236 2.00 16.45 21.74
CA GLU A 236 3.41 16.04 21.94
C GLU A 236 3.58 14.92 22.98
N GLU A 237 2.62 14.74 23.91
CA GLU A 237 2.64 13.64 24.89
C GLU A 237 2.29 12.28 24.26
N ASP A 238 1.65 12.26 23.08
CA ASP A 238 1.41 11.04 22.28
C ASP A 238 2.19 11.12 20.96
N GLU A 239 3.47 10.77 21.04
CA GLU A 239 4.38 10.80 19.88
C GLU A 239 3.84 9.99 18.70
N CYS A 240 3.20 8.84 18.95
CA CYS A 240 2.70 8.00 17.87
C CYS A 240 1.55 8.69 17.11
N LEU A 241 0.57 9.23 17.84
CA LEU A 241 -0.54 9.98 17.24
C LEU A 241 -0.04 11.24 16.52
N ARG A 242 0.89 11.98 17.14
CA ARG A 242 1.51 13.16 16.52
C ARG A 242 2.20 12.80 15.20
N LEU A 243 3.02 11.76 15.18
CA LEU A 243 3.75 11.34 13.98
C LEU A 243 2.83 10.79 12.90
N ARG A 244 1.74 10.11 13.27
CA ARG A 244 0.71 9.67 12.32
C ARG A 244 -0.02 10.86 11.69
N LEU A 245 -0.41 11.84 12.50
CA LEU A 245 -1.01 13.07 12.02
C LEU A 245 -0.04 13.83 11.11
N ALA A 246 1.21 13.97 11.53
CA ALA A 246 2.27 14.57 10.74
C ALA A 246 2.47 13.86 9.39
N SER A 247 2.45 12.52 9.36
CA SER A 247 2.54 11.78 8.10
C SER A 247 1.31 12.00 7.21
N PHE A 248 0.12 12.13 7.81
CA PHE A 248 -1.10 12.45 7.07
C PHE A 248 -1.06 13.86 6.46
N ILE A 249 -0.43 14.83 7.12
CA ILE A 249 -0.34 16.22 6.63
C ILE A 249 0.98 16.55 5.93
N ASP A 250 1.91 15.58 5.81
CA ASP A 250 3.26 15.80 5.28
C ASP A 250 3.14 16.45 3.90
N HIS A 251 3.47 17.73 3.81
CA HIS A 251 3.29 18.59 2.65
C HIS A 251 4.41 19.64 2.69
N ASP A 252 4.50 20.52 1.68
CA ASP A 252 5.56 21.53 1.57
C ASP A 252 5.76 22.40 2.85
N THR A 253 4.75 22.47 3.72
CA THR A 253 4.74 23.26 4.96
C THR A 253 5.24 22.52 6.21
N TYR A 254 5.14 21.20 6.26
CA TYR A 254 5.65 20.38 7.37
C TYR A 254 6.11 19.04 6.82
N GLN A 255 7.42 18.80 6.87
CA GLN A 255 8.03 17.55 6.40
C GLN A 255 8.58 16.77 7.58
N LEU A 256 8.25 15.49 7.64
CA LEU A 256 8.83 14.60 8.64
C LEU A 256 10.33 14.43 8.39
N SER A 257 11.12 14.55 9.46
CA SER A 257 12.53 14.20 9.39
C SER A 257 12.71 12.69 9.24
N ASN A 258 13.86 12.24 8.69
CA ASN A 258 14.19 10.82 8.58
C ASN A 258 14.11 10.08 9.93
N ASP A 259 14.50 10.75 11.03
CA ASP A 259 14.45 10.16 12.36
C ASP A 259 12.99 9.97 12.84
N GLU A 260 12.11 10.91 12.53
CA GLU A 260 10.68 10.79 12.83
C GLU A 260 10.03 9.71 11.98
N ILE A 261 10.36 9.61 10.69
CA ILE A 261 9.93 8.51 9.82
C ILE A 261 10.37 7.18 10.45
N ASN A 262 11.63 7.05 10.87
CA ASN A 262 12.12 5.82 11.51
C ASN A 262 11.40 5.48 12.82
N ARG A 263 11.00 6.48 13.62
CA ARG A 263 10.18 6.27 14.83
C ARG A 263 8.76 5.84 14.48
N LEU A 264 8.13 6.48 13.50
CA LEU A 264 6.81 6.11 12.99
C LEU A 264 6.78 4.65 12.48
N LYS A 265 7.84 4.26 11.75
CA LYS A 265 8.07 2.88 11.32
C LYS A 265 8.17 1.92 12.50
N ALA A 266 8.92 2.27 13.54
CA ALA A 266 9.06 1.44 14.73
C ALA A 266 7.71 1.19 15.43
N PHE A 267 6.84 2.22 15.54
CA PHE A 267 5.48 2.05 16.02
C PHE A 267 4.64 1.13 15.12
N GLY A 268 4.73 1.33 13.79
CA GLY A 268 4.04 0.50 12.80
C GLY A 268 4.44 -0.97 12.85
N ILE A 269 5.70 -1.29 13.16
CA ILE A 269 6.16 -2.68 13.34
C ILE A 269 5.48 -3.35 14.54
N GLN A 270 5.26 -2.63 15.64
CA GLN A 270 4.63 -3.20 16.85
C GLN A 270 3.18 -3.62 16.61
N VAL A 271 2.47 -2.86 15.75
CA VAL A 271 1.07 -3.12 15.39
C VAL A 271 0.92 -3.77 14.02
N GLU A 272 2.02 -4.06 13.32
CA GLU A 272 2.08 -4.61 11.97
C GLU A 272 1.10 -3.94 11.00
N LYS A 273 1.21 -2.62 10.92
CA LYS A 273 0.50 -1.76 9.97
C LYS A 273 1.43 -0.63 9.56
N SER A 274 1.34 -0.19 8.30
CA SER A 274 1.99 1.05 7.89
C SER A 274 1.21 2.24 8.46
N TYR A 275 1.90 3.08 9.21
CA TYR A 275 1.38 4.36 9.67
C TYR A 275 1.78 5.54 8.78
N GLU A 276 2.61 5.28 7.76
CA GLU A 276 2.92 6.26 6.73
C GLU A 276 1.73 6.40 5.77
N PHE A 277 1.44 7.65 5.36
CA PHE A 277 0.37 8.03 4.44
C PHE A 277 0.87 8.43 3.05
N ASP A 278 2.15 8.27 2.75
CA ASP A 278 2.77 8.68 1.48
C ASP A 278 2.13 8.02 0.24
N ASP A 279 1.99 6.69 0.24
CA ASP A 279 1.27 5.97 -0.83
C ASP A 279 -0.23 6.27 -0.82
N CYS A 280 -0.85 6.34 0.35
CA CYS A 280 -2.26 6.71 0.54
C CYS A 280 -2.56 8.06 -0.14
N ARG A 281 -1.75 9.08 0.12
CA ARG A 281 -1.88 10.41 -0.49
C ARG A 281 -1.82 10.33 -2.00
N LYS A 282 -0.82 9.62 -2.56
CA LYS A 282 -0.69 9.47 -4.02
C LYS A 282 -1.89 8.75 -4.63
N ASN A 283 -2.43 7.72 -3.99
CA ASN A 283 -3.65 7.06 -4.47
C ASN A 283 -4.88 7.99 -4.39
N LEU A 284 -5.02 8.76 -3.32
CA LEU A 284 -6.12 9.72 -3.19
C LEU A 284 -6.09 10.79 -4.28
N VAL A 285 -4.91 11.35 -4.56
CA VAL A 285 -4.73 12.42 -5.54
C VAL A 285 -4.84 11.88 -6.97
N GLU A 286 -4.03 10.88 -7.31
CA GLU A 286 -3.82 10.49 -8.70
C GLU A 286 -4.88 9.49 -9.20
N ASN A 287 -5.42 8.65 -8.32
CA ASN A 287 -6.31 7.56 -8.70
C ASN A 287 -7.78 7.80 -8.28
N TYR A 288 -8.02 8.23 -7.04
CA TYR A 288 -9.38 8.53 -6.59
C TYR A 288 -9.85 9.94 -6.95
N HIS A 289 -8.93 10.81 -7.40
CA HIS A 289 -9.21 12.22 -7.70
C HIS A 289 -9.78 13.00 -6.51
N LEU A 290 -9.39 12.64 -5.29
CA LEU A 290 -9.81 13.24 -4.01
C LEU A 290 -8.75 14.18 -3.42
N GLY A 291 -7.86 14.70 -4.27
CA GLY A 291 -6.78 15.58 -3.83
C GLY A 291 -7.30 16.82 -3.10
N ALA A 292 -8.37 17.45 -3.62
CA ALA A 292 -8.95 18.65 -3.02
C ALA A 292 -9.58 18.38 -1.64
N GLU A 293 -10.33 17.29 -1.48
CA GLU A 293 -10.93 16.90 -0.21
C GLU A 293 -9.87 16.59 0.85
N TYR A 294 -8.83 15.85 0.45
CA TYR A 294 -7.69 15.51 1.30
C TYR A 294 -6.89 16.76 1.69
N GLU A 295 -6.51 17.61 0.74
CA GLU A 295 -5.77 18.85 1.01
C GLU A 295 -6.52 19.79 1.93
N ARG A 296 -7.85 19.89 1.79
CA ARG A 296 -8.67 20.73 2.67
C ARG A 296 -8.56 20.31 4.14
N ILE A 297 -8.70 19.02 4.45
CA ILE A 297 -8.58 18.54 5.83
C ILE A 297 -7.12 18.56 6.29
N ALA A 298 -6.17 18.21 5.43
CA ALA A 298 -4.75 18.27 5.76
C ALA A 298 -4.32 19.70 6.12
N ASN A 299 -4.66 20.70 5.31
CA ASN A 299 -4.36 22.12 5.57
C ASN A 299 -5.02 22.61 6.86
N PHE A 300 -6.27 22.23 7.11
CA PHE A 300 -6.96 22.57 8.36
C PHE A 300 -6.20 22.03 9.57
N LEU A 301 -5.80 20.75 9.55
CA LEU A 301 -5.03 20.11 10.62
C LEU A 301 -3.61 20.69 10.76
N THR A 302 -2.96 21.04 9.64
CA THR A 302 -1.65 21.71 9.63
C THR A 302 -1.72 23.04 10.35
N HIS A 303 -2.74 23.85 10.07
CA HIS A 303 -2.93 25.13 10.76
C HIS A 303 -3.17 24.94 12.25
N LEU A 304 -4.04 23.98 12.59
CA LEU A 304 -4.46 23.70 13.94
C LEU A 304 -3.30 23.20 14.82
N PHE A 305 -2.46 22.30 14.30
CA PHE A 305 -1.49 21.56 15.10
C PHE A 305 -0.02 21.86 14.76
N PHE A 306 0.31 22.57 13.69
CA PHE A 306 1.72 22.69 13.27
C PHE A 306 2.18 24.12 12.96
N THR A 307 1.34 24.97 12.36
CA THR A 307 1.77 26.34 11.99
C THR A 307 1.30 27.44 12.96
N GLY A 308 0.34 27.14 13.84
CA GLY A 308 -0.21 28.12 14.80
C GLY A 308 -1.35 28.95 14.24
N SER A 309 -2.24 29.36 15.14
CA SER A 309 -3.48 30.09 14.83
C SER A 309 -3.22 31.56 14.52
N ASN A 310 -3.82 32.03 13.42
CA ASN A 310 -4.24 33.43 13.31
C ASN A 310 -5.58 33.57 14.02
N GLY A 311 -5.58 33.82 15.33
CA GLY A 311 -6.70 34.29 16.16
C GLY A 311 -8.14 33.85 15.80
N ASN A 312 -8.76 33.12 16.73
CA ASN A 312 -10.20 32.83 16.82
C ASN A 312 -10.69 31.62 15.98
N GLU A 313 -10.18 30.42 16.30
CA GLU A 313 -10.60 29.13 15.71
C GLU A 313 -11.97 28.62 16.21
N GLY A 314 -12.71 29.44 16.96
CA GLY A 314 -14.01 29.09 17.53
C GLY A 314 -13.91 28.32 18.85
N SER A 315 -15.04 27.73 19.28
CA SER A 315 -15.08 26.89 20.47
C SER A 315 -14.43 25.52 20.20
N VAL A 316 -13.95 24.84 21.25
CA VAL A 316 -13.42 23.47 21.10
C VAL A 316 -14.41 22.54 20.41
N ASN A 317 -15.70 22.66 20.73
CA ASN A 317 -16.76 21.89 20.10
C ASN A 317 -16.88 22.17 18.58
N THR A 318 -16.74 23.43 18.18
CA THR A 318 -16.75 23.83 16.76
C THR A 318 -15.59 23.17 16.01
N VAL A 319 -14.37 23.29 16.52
CA VAL A 319 -13.17 22.71 15.89
C VAL A 319 -13.29 21.19 15.77
N LEU A 320 -13.68 20.51 16.84
CA LEU A 320 -13.83 19.04 16.82
C LEU A 320 -14.90 18.60 15.82
N ARG A 321 -16.00 19.35 15.66
CA ARG A 321 -17.00 19.09 14.61
C ARG A 321 -16.45 19.29 13.21
N GLU A 322 -15.60 20.30 13.00
CA GLU A 322 -14.95 20.53 11.70
C GLU A 322 -13.97 19.40 11.35
N ILE A 323 -13.21 18.90 12.33
CA ILE A 323 -12.37 17.69 12.16
C ILE A 323 -13.24 16.50 11.74
N VAL A 324 -14.32 16.21 12.49
CA VAL A 324 -15.25 15.11 12.16
C VAL A 324 -15.81 15.28 10.75
N ALA A 325 -16.29 16.46 10.40
CA ALA A 325 -16.90 16.72 9.09
C ALA A 325 -15.89 16.55 7.95
N GLY A 326 -14.67 17.08 8.10
CA GLY A 326 -13.62 16.98 7.09
C GLY A 326 -13.21 15.54 6.82
N PHE A 327 -12.94 14.75 7.86
CA PHE A 327 -12.63 13.32 7.70
C PHE A 327 -13.82 12.51 7.19
N SER A 328 -15.04 12.77 7.67
CA SER A 328 -16.22 12.00 7.25
C SER A 328 -16.50 12.20 5.76
N GLN A 329 -16.37 13.43 5.27
CA GLN A 329 -16.51 13.70 3.84
C GLN A 329 -15.44 12.94 3.02
N LEU A 330 -14.17 12.95 3.44
CA LEU A 330 -13.12 12.23 2.74
C LEU A 330 -13.38 10.71 2.73
N LEU A 331 -13.78 10.14 3.86
CA LEU A 331 -14.10 8.70 3.99
C LEU A 331 -15.30 8.29 3.13
N GLU A 332 -16.36 9.10 3.10
CA GLU A 332 -17.52 8.87 2.24
C GLU A 332 -17.12 8.91 0.76
N SER A 333 -16.30 9.87 0.34
CA SER A 333 -15.80 9.96 -1.02
C SER A 333 -14.95 8.73 -1.41
N ILE A 334 -14.05 8.27 -0.51
CA ILE A 334 -13.27 7.04 -0.76
C ILE A 334 -14.19 5.85 -0.95
N LYS A 335 -15.18 5.68 -0.07
CA LYS A 335 -16.14 4.57 -0.14
C LYS A 335 -16.95 4.60 -1.44
N GLN A 336 -17.31 5.79 -1.91
CA GLN A 336 -18.00 5.96 -3.19
C GLN A 336 -17.11 5.52 -4.37
N GLN A 337 -15.84 5.94 -4.42
CA GLN A 337 -14.88 5.52 -5.45
C GLN A 337 -14.64 4.00 -5.45
N GLU A 338 -14.53 3.40 -4.26
CA GLU A 338 -14.41 1.93 -4.09
C GLU A 338 -15.68 1.18 -4.52
N SER A 339 -16.85 1.82 -4.47
CA SER A 339 -18.11 1.23 -4.94
C SER A 339 -18.30 1.40 -6.45
N ASP A 340 -17.90 2.54 -7.01
CA ASP A 340 -18.05 2.85 -8.43
C ASP A 340 -17.13 2.01 -9.31
N SER A 341 -15.93 1.68 -8.82
CA SER A 341 -15.01 0.73 -9.43
C SER A 341 -15.59 -0.69 -9.56
N ILE A 342 -16.54 -1.07 -8.71
CA ILE A 342 -17.28 -2.34 -8.80
C ILE A 342 -18.39 -2.26 -9.86
N SER A 343 -19.06 -1.11 -9.98
CA SER A 343 -20.26 -0.94 -10.83
C SER A 343 -19.99 -0.63 -12.31
N THR A 344 -18.86 0.00 -12.65
CA THR A 344 -18.56 0.46 -14.02
C THR A 344 -18.04 -0.65 -14.96
N GLY A 345 -17.93 -1.89 -14.48
CA GLY A 345 -17.49 -3.06 -15.25
C GLY A 345 -18.60 -3.90 -15.91
N SER A 346 -19.82 -3.36 -16.05
CA SER A 346 -21.00 -4.08 -16.60
C SER A 346 -21.27 -3.82 -18.07
#